data_AF-A0A3A6V774-F1
#
_entry.id   AF-A0A3A6V774-F1
#
_cell.length_a   1.000
_cell.length_b   1.000
_cell.length_c   1.000
_cell.angle_alpha   90.00
_cell.angle_beta   90.00
_cell.angle_gamma   90.00
#
_symmetry.space_group_name_H-M   'P 1'
#
loop_
_entity.id
_entity.type
_entity.pdbx_description
1 polymer ?
#
loop_
_entity_poly.entity_id
_entity_poly.type
_entity_poly.pdbx_seq_one_letter_code
_entity_poly.pdbx_strand_id
1 'polypeptide(L)'
;MSQNLDQSLSDMSEEEQISYMEDWFRDNYEDPAQECPYAEGEYIYIYGGPYDAYEELEGQFSDEVPERLITQLADKLSLECYNWSGKEVPSKIFDYIEPNPEYYEDFRNNLNMIEKIADLQFDEDVRLHTLKLLYINVITALETYLSEAFTTLINSNPIYKRQFLEKNKDFNERKLPISNIYKQYEAIDDYIKQYLSDLLWHRLEKIEKLYLAAFNLHFSENKQPILYAIHMRHDLVHRGGKDKDGNILVITKNDVIDLTKSVRLFGIHLYSQLTSLNQSN
;
A
#
# COMPACT_ATOMS: atom_id res chain seq x y z
N MET A 1 -0.90 -0.40 -27.04
CA MET A 1 -1.36 1.00 -27.13
C MET A 1 -1.40 1.49 -25.71
N SER A 2 -0.33 2.17 -25.31
CA SER A 2 -0.17 2.78 -24.01
C SER A 2 -0.87 4.14 -23.99
N GLN A 3 -1.21 4.59 -22.78
CA GLN A 3 -1.66 5.92 -22.36
C GLN A 3 -3.17 6.14 -22.27
N ASN A 4 -3.61 6.13 -21.02
CA ASN A 4 -4.70 6.86 -20.37
C ASN A 4 -4.96 6.09 -19.06
N LEU A 5 -4.83 6.61 -17.84
CA LEU A 5 -5.26 7.88 -17.29
C LEU A 5 -4.53 8.08 -15.95
N ASP A 6 -3.81 9.18 -15.78
CA ASP A 6 -3.37 9.70 -14.47
C ASP A 6 -4.47 10.61 -13.90
N GLN A 7 -5.73 10.16 -14.03
CA GLN A 7 -6.89 10.80 -13.40
C GLN A 7 -7.07 10.13 -12.04
N SER A 8 -7.18 10.94 -10.99
CA SER A 8 -7.62 10.45 -9.69
C SER A 8 -8.94 9.71 -9.86
N LEU A 9 -9.05 8.50 -9.31
CA LEU A 9 -10.28 7.71 -9.38
C LEU A 9 -11.47 8.52 -8.86
N SER A 10 -11.25 9.41 -7.88
CA SER A 10 -12.24 10.35 -7.32
C SER A 10 -12.87 11.32 -8.33
N ASP A 11 -12.18 11.61 -9.43
CA ASP A 11 -12.55 12.66 -10.39
C ASP A 11 -13.25 12.09 -11.64
N MET A 12 -13.29 10.76 -11.74
CA MET A 12 -14.01 10.04 -12.79
C MET A 12 -15.52 10.06 -12.54
N SER A 13 -16.31 9.85 -13.59
CA SER A 13 -17.75 9.61 -13.42
C SER A 13 -18.01 8.34 -12.60
N GLU A 14 -19.18 8.24 -11.98
CA GLU A 14 -19.53 7.05 -11.18
C GLU A 14 -19.48 5.75 -12.00
N GLU A 15 -19.84 5.80 -13.28
CA GLU A 15 -19.75 4.66 -14.20
C GLU A 15 -18.29 4.26 -14.45
N GLU A 16 -17.39 5.23 -14.65
CA GLU A 16 -15.95 4.98 -14.83
C GLU A 16 -15.30 4.46 -13.54
N GLN A 17 -15.69 4.97 -12.37
CA GLN A 17 -15.24 4.46 -11.07
C GLN A 17 -15.64 2.99 -10.88
N ILE A 18 -16.90 2.65 -11.16
CA ILE A 18 -17.37 1.26 -11.08
C ILE A 18 -16.61 0.38 -12.07
N SER A 19 -16.43 0.83 -13.32
CA SER A 19 -15.71 0.07 -14.33
C SER A 19 -14.26 -0.20 -13.92
N TYR A 20 -13.56 0.81 -13.41
CA TYR A 20 -12.18 0.68 -12.97
C TYR A 20 -12.04 -0.27 -11.77
N MET A 21 -12.90 -0.12 -10.76
CA MET A 21 -12.93 -1.03 -9.61
C MET A 21 -13.24 -2.46 -10.05
N GLU A 22 -14.14 -2.66 -11.00
CA GLU A 22 -14.50 -3.97 -11.54
C GLU A 22 -13.33 -4.60 -12.31
N ASP A 23 -12.66 -3.83 -13.17
CA ASP A 23 -11.48 -4.29 -13.90
C ASP A 23 -10.35 -4.66 -12.94
N TRP A 24 -10.05 -3.81 -11.95
CA TRP A 24 -9.08 -4.13 -10.90
C TRP A 24 -9.46 -5.40 -10.15
N PHE A 25 -10.73 -5.55 -9.74
CA PHE A 25 -11.18 -6.73 -9.01
C PHE A 25 -11.03 -7.98 -9.88
N ARG A 26 -11.47 -7.95 -11.13
CA ARG A 26 -11.35 -9.08 -12.06
C ARG A 26 -9.91 -9.36 -12.47
N ASP A 27 -8.98 -8.42 -12.37
CA ASP A 27 -7.56 -8.66 -12.61
C ASP A 27 -6.87 -9.40 -11.45
N ASN A 28 -7.43 -9.31 -10.25
CA ASN A 28 -6.85 -9.88 -9.02
C ASN A 28 -7.60 -11.14 -8.56
N TYR A 29 -8.90 -11.22 -8.83
CA TYR A 29 -9.79 -12.27 -8.35
C TYR A 29 -10.54 -12.94 -9.51
N GLU A 30 -10.88 -14.21 -9.31
CA GLU A 30 -11.67 -15.02 -10.22
C GLU A 30 -12.65 -15.92 -9.49
N ASP A 31 -13.65 -16.40 -10.23
CA ASP A 31 -14.53 -17.45 -9.73
C ASP A 31 -13.68 -18.70 -9.46
N PRO A 32 -13.71 -19.28 -8.23
CA PRO A 32 -12.98 -20.51 -7.94
C PRO A 32 -13.34 -21.66 -8.89
N ALA A 33 -14.51 -21.65 -9.52
CA ALA A 33 -14.88 -22.65 -10.52
C ALA A 33 -13.95 -22.69 -11.75
N GLN A 34 -13.14 -21.66 -11.99
CA GLN A 34 -12.22 -21.61 -13.13
C GLN A 34 -11.00 -22.50 -12.91
N GLU A 35 -10.18 -22.18 -11.91
CA GLU A 35 -8.87 -22.81 -11.73
C GLU A 35 -8.71 -23.50 -10.35
N CYS A 36 -9.66 -23.34 -9.43
CA CYS A 36 -9.57 -23.97 -8.11
C CYS A 36 -10.07 -25.43 -8.14
N PRO A 37 -9.31 -26.39 -7.55
CA PRO A 37 -9.79 -27.74 -7.37
C PRO A 37 -11.07 -27.80 -6.53
N TYR A 38 -11.98 -28.71 -6.86
CA TYR A 38 -13.20 -28.96 -6.10
C TYR A 38 -13.14 -30.33 -5.41
N ALA A 39 -13.30 -30.35 -4.08
CA ALA A 39 -13.25 -31.58 -3.29
C ALA A 39 -14.21 -31.52 -2.10
N GLU A 40 -14.84 -32.65 -1.78
CA GLU A 40 -15.74 -32.79 -0.61
C GLU A 40 -16.89 -31.77 -0.55
N GLY A 41 -17.31 -31.24 -1.70
CA GLY A 41 -18.42 -30.28 -1.79
C GLY A 41 -17.99 -28.81 -1.68
N GLU A 42 -16.70 -28.52 -1.54
CA GLU A 42 -16.16 -27.17 -1.45
C GLU A 42 -15.05 -26.91 -2.48
N TYR A 43 -14.87 -25.65 -2.87
CA TYR A 43 -13.70 -25.21 -3.63
C TYR A 43 -12.48 -25.09 -2.73
N ILE A 44 -11.33 -25.39 -3.31
CA ILE A 44 -10.03 -25.25 -2.69
C ILE A 44 -9.33 -24.04 -3.32
N TYR A 45 -9.24 -22.96 -2.54
CA TYR A 45 -8.69 -21.66 -2.95
C TYR A 45 -7.16 -21.67 -3.07
N ILE A 46 -6.64 -22.32 -4.11
CA ILE A 46 -5.19 -22.46 -4.34
C ILE A 46 -4.49 -21.14 -4.68
N TYR A 47 -5.21 -20.09 -5.07
CA TYR A 47 -4.60 -18.80 -5.37
C TYR A 47 -4.93 -17.72 -4.33
N GLY A 48 -5.58 -18.13 -3.22
CA GLY A 48 -6.08 -17.25 -2.17
C GLY A 48 -7.59 -17.16 -2.16
N GLY A 49 -8.15 -16.80 -1.00
CA GLY A 49 -9.58 -16.75 -0.74
C GLY A 49 -10.02 -17.81 0.30
N PRO A 50 -11.33 -17.93 0.56
CA PRO A 50 -12.42 -17.21 -0.09
C PRO A 50 -12.40 -15.71 0.25
N TYR A 51 -12.42 -14.86 -0.77
CA TYR A 51 -12.48 -13.41 -0.62
C TYR A 51 -13.93 -12.91 -0.77
N ASP A 52 -14.31 -11.98 0.10
CA ASP A 52 -15.57 -11.24 -0.01
C ASP A 52 -15.35 -10.00 -0.87
N ALA A 53 -16.22 -9.78 -1.87
CA ALA A 53 -16.02 -8.68 -2.81
C ALA A 53 -16.12 -7.30 -2.14
N TYR A 54 -16.95 -7.14 -1.12
CA TYR A 54 -17.08 -5.86 -0.41
C TYR A 54 -15.82 -5.58 0.41
N GLU A 55 -15.32 -6.56 1.17
CA GLU A 55 -14.12 -6.36 2.01
C GLU A 55 -12.89 -5.98 1.17
N GLU A 56 -12.67 -6.65 0.03
CA GLU A 56 -11.53 -6.35 -0.84
C GLU A 56 -11.68 -4.98 -1.53
N LEU A 57 -12.88 -4.65 -2.03
CA LEU A 57 -13.14 -3.36 -2.68
C LEU A 57 -13.11 -2.20 -1.68
N GLU A 58 -13.69 -2.36 -0.50
CA GLU A 58 -13.61 -1.37 0.59
C GLU A 58 -12.15 -1.18 1.02
N GLY A 59 -11.46 -2.30 1.26
CA GLY A 59 -10.06 -2.32 1.65
C GLY A 59 -9.13 -1.64 0.66
N GLN A 60 -9.50 -1.59 -0.63
CA GLN A 60 -8.74 -0.94 -1.69
C GLN A 60 -9.19 0.48 -2.02
N PHE A 61 -10.49 0.77 -2.06
CA PHE A 61 -11.03 2.00 -2.65
C PHE A 61 -11.77 2.92 -1.66
N SER A 62 -11.92 2.55 -0.39
CA SER A 62 -12.66 3.35 0.61
C SER A 62 -12.19 4.79 0.76
N ASP A 63 -10.91 5.07 0.50
CA ASP A 63 -10.36 6.44 0.58
C ASP A 63 -10.70 7.31 -0.65
N GLU A 64 -11.01 6.70 -1.79
CA GLU A 64 -11.13 7.38 -3.09
C GLU A 64 -12.55 7.34 -3.66
N VAL A 65 -13.31 6.30 -3.33
CA VAL A 65 -14.63 6.02 -3.90
C VAL A 65 -15.69 5.98 -2.80
N PRO A 66 -16.84 6.64 -2.96
CA PRO A 66 -17.94 6.56 -2.01
C PRO A 66 -18.40 5.11 -1.73
N GLU A 67 -18.64 4.78 -0.47
CA GLU A 67 -19.08 3.46 -0.01
C GLU A 67 -20.28 2.91 -0.80
N ARG A 68 -21.22 3.77 -1.21
CA ARG A 68 -22.39 3.36 -2.01
C ARG A 68 -21.99 2.69 -3.33
N LEU A 69 -20.91 3.15 -3.98
CA LEU A 69 -20.46 2.61 -5.27
C LEU A 69 -19.69 1.31 -5.07
N ILE A 70 -18.89 1.24 -4.01
CA ILE A 70 -18.23 0.02 -3.56
C ILE A 70 -19.28 -1.05 -3.27
N THR A 71 -20.31 -0.71 -2.48
CA THR A 71 -21.44 -1.60 -2.17
C THR A 71 -22.18 -2.03 -3.43
N GLN A 72 -22.48 -1.09 -4.33
CA GLN A 72 -23.18 -1.38 -5.58
C GLN A 72 -22.41 -2.41 -6.44
N LEU A 73 -21.09 -2.24 -6.56
CA LEU A 73 -20.26 -3.18 -7.31
C LEU A 73 -20.11 -4.51 -6.57
N ALA A 74 -19.89 -4.49 -5.26
CA ALA A 74 -19.79 -5.69 -4.44
C ALA A 74 -21.06 -6.53 -4.49
N ASP A 75 -22.25 -5.91 -4.43
CA ASP A 75 -23.54 -6.58 -4.59
C ASP A 75 -23.65 -7.25 -5.97
N LYS A 76 -23.22 -6.54 -7.04
CA LYS A 76 -23.20 -7.10 -8.40
C LYS A 76 -22.29 -8.33 -8.47
N LEU A 77 -21.07 -8.23 -7.94
CA LEU A 77 -20.09 -9.33 -7.94
C LEU A 77 -20.56 -10.50 -7.07
N SER A 78 -21.20 -10.23 -5.94
CA SER A 78 -21.73 -11.25 -5.02
C SER A 78 -22.84 -12.09 -5.65
N LEU A 79 -23.58 -11.55 -6.62
CA LEU A 79 -24.55 -12.30 -7.42
C LEU A 79 -23.89 -13.27 -8.41
N GLU A 80 -22.67 -12.97 -8.87
CA GLU A 80 -21.89 -13.85 -9.74
C GLU A 80 -21.22 -14.96 -8.93
N CYS A 81 -20.48 -14.57 -7.89
CA CYS A 81 -19.81 -15.48 -6.98
C CYS A 81 -19.77 -14.88 -5.58
N TYR A 82 -20.15 -15.69 -4.58
CA TYR A 82 -20.13 -15.26 -3.18
C TYR A 82 -18.73 -15.31 -2.57
N ASN A 83 -17.88 -16.24 -3.02
CA ASN A 83 -16.57 -16.51 -2.43
C ASN A 83 -15.50 -16.56 -3.52
N TRP A 84 -14.78 -15.47 -3.70
CA TRP A 84 -13.81 -15.31 -4.80
C TRP A 84 -12.47 -15.97 -4.50
N SER A 85 -11.81 -16.48 -5.55
CA SER A 85 -10.42 -16.91 -5.49
C SER A 85 -9.51 -15.79 -5.98
N GLY A 86 -8.27 -15.73 -5.50
CA GLY A 86 -7.21 -15.00 -6.21
C GLY A 86 -6.95 -15.61 -7.59
N LYS A 87 -6.24 -14.89 -8.46
CA LYS A 87 -5.82 -15.37 -9.79
C LYS A 87 -4.39 -15.92 -9.80
N GLU A 88 -4.13 -16.91 -10.66
CA GLU A 88 -2.77 -17.24 -11.08
C GLU A 88 -2.16 -16.04 -11.81
N VAL A 89 -1.00 -15.56 -11.35
CA VAL A 89 -0.37 -14.37 -11.95
C VAL A 89 0.71 -14.79 -12.94
N PRO A 90 0.51 -14.61 -14.26
CA PRO A 90 1.60 -14.73 -15.20
C PRO A 90 2.50 -13.51 -15.02
N SER A 91 3.77 -13.72 -14.64
CA SER A 91 4.92 -12.80 -14.77
C SER A 91 4.53 -11.35 -15.13
N LYS A 92 3.76 -10.66 -14.28
CA LYS A 92 3.56 -9.22 -14.41
C LYS A 92 4.91 -8.60 -14.06
N ILE A 93 5.33 -7.58 -14.81
CA ILE A 93 6.40 -6.70 -14.35
C ILE A 93 5.77 -5.97 -13.16
N PHE A 94 5.94 -6.52 -11.97
CA PHE A 94 5.53 -5.87 -10.74
C PHE A 94 6.41 -4.63 -10.55
N ASP A 95 5.84 -3.52 -10.07
CA ASP A 95 6.61 -2.44 -9.42
C ASP A 95 7.06 -2.92 -8.02
N TYR A 96 7.63 -4.13 -7.99
CA TYR A 96 8.12 -4.74 -6.78
C TYR A 96 9.37 -3.99 -6.34
N ILE A 97 9.32 -3.49 -5.11
CA ILE A 97 10.44 -2.81 -4.49
C ILE A 97 11.42 -3.90 -4.04
N GLU A 98 12.57 -3.97 -4.71
CA GLU A 98 13.63 -4.91 -4.36
C GLU A 98 14.15 -4.64 -2.93
N PRO A 99 14.59 -5.68 -2.19
CA PRO A 99 15.24 -5.50 -0.90
C PRO A 99 16.40 -4.51 -0.96
N ASN A 100 16.35 -3.45 -0.16
CA ASN A 100 17.38 -2.43 -0.04
C ASN A 100 17.95 -2.41 1.39
N PRO A 101 19.13 -2.97 1.69
CA PRO A 101 19.72 -2.92 3.03
C PRO A 101 20.07 -1.50 3.51
N GLU A 102 20.14 -0.52 2.59
CA GLU A 102 20.44 0.89 2.86
C GLU A 102 19.18 1.75 3.05
N TYR A 103 17.99 1.14 3.11
CA TYR A 103 16.67 1.80 3.17
C TYR A 103 16.59 3.00 4.14
N TYR A 104 17.21 2.91 5.31
CA TYR A 104 17.19 3.97 6.31
C TYR A 104 18.14 5.13 5.97
N GLU A 105 19.30 4.82 5.40
CA GLU A 105 20.27 5.81 4.99
C GLU A 105 19.76 6.61 3.79
N ASP A 106 19.14 5.94 2.82
CA ASP A 106 18.49 6.56 1.67
C ASP A 106 17.33 7.47 2.10
N PHE A 107 16.47 6.98 3.00
CA PHE A 107 15.42 7.78 3.63
C PHE A 107 15.98 9.06 4.28
N ARG A 108 17.02 8.91 5.11
CA ARG A 108 17.67 10.03 5.80
C ARG A 108 18.27 11.03 4.82
N ASN A 109 18.94 10.55 3.79
CA ASN A 109 19.57 11.38 2.77
C ASN A 109 18.54 12.14 1.94
N ASN A 110 17.41 11.50 1.61
CA ASN A 110 16.31 12.15 0.92
C ASN A 110 15.71 13.28 1.77
N LEU A 111 15.37 13.03 3.04
CA LEU A 111 14.87 14.08 3.94
C LEU A 111 15.85 15.26 4.09
N ASN A 112 17.15 14.98 4.17
CA ASN A 112 18.18 16.03 4.21
C ASN A 112 18.26 16.83 2.91
N MET A 113 18.03 16.19 1.76
CA MET A 113 17.99 16.88 0.47
C MET A 113 16.75 17.77 0.37
N ILE A 114 15.59 17.29 0.83
CA ILE A 114 14.35 18.07 0.89
C ILE A 114 14.56 19.36 1.69
N GLU A 115 15.14 19.26 2.89
CA GLU A 115 15.47 20.44 3.72
C GLU A 115 16.42 21.40 3.00
N LYS A 116 17.47 20.88 2.35
CA LYS A 116 18.41 21.70 1.57
C LYS A 116 17.73 22.45 0.43
N ILE A 117 16.84 21.79 -0.33
CA ILE A 117 16.11 22.42 -1.43
C ILE A 117 15.12 23.46 -0.88
N ALA A 118 14.46 23.20 0.25
CA ALA A 118 13.57 24.15 0.90
C ALA A 118 14.28 25.43 1.40
N ASP A 119 15.60 25.36 1.61
CA ASP A 119 16.45 26.50 1.98
C ASP A 119 16.94 27.34 0.80
N LEU A 120 16.84 26.83 -0.43
CA LEU A 120 17.26 27.54 -1.63
C LEU A 120 16.35 28.75 -1.90
N GLN A 121 16.92 29.77 -2.54
CA GLN A 121 16.20 30.96 -2.95
C GLN A 121 15.70 30.79 -4.38
N PHE A 122 14.39 30.96 -4.56
CA PHE A 122 13.72 30.95 -5.85
C PHE A 122 12.80 32.16 -5.96
N ASP A 123 12.43 32.53 -7.19
CA ASP A 123 11.33 33.46 -7.43
C ASP A 123 10.03 32.93 -6.80
N GLU A 124 9.13 33.83 -6.41
CA GLU A 124 7.95 33.49 -5.59
C GLU A 124 7.12 32.34 -6.16
N ASP A 125 6.77 32.39 -7.44
CA ASP A 125 5.94 31.37 -8.10
C ASP A 125 6.63 30.01 -8.14
N VAL A 126 7.94 30.00 -8.42
CA VAL A 126 8.76 28.79 -8.42
C VAL A 126 8.85 28.23 -6.99
N ARG A 127 9.08 29.09 -6.00
CA ARG A 127 9.17 28.72 -4.59
C ARG A 127 7.88 28.06 -4.12
N LEU A 128 6.73 28.65 -4.40
CA LEU A 128 5.42 28.09 -4.00
C LEU A 128 5.17 26.72 -4.63
N HIS A 129 5.51 26.54 -5.91
CA HIS A 129 5.38 25.25 -6.57
C HIS A 129 6.37 24.21 -6.02
N THR A 130 7.64 24.59 -5.82
CA THR A 130 8.67 23.74 -5.23
C THR A 130 8.26 23.26 -3.84
N LEU A 131 7.73 24.13 -2.98
CA LEU A 131 7.29 23.74 -1.63
C LEU A 131 6.19 22.66 -1.65
N LYS A 132 5.26 22.72 -2.61
CA LYS A 132 4.24 21.67 -2.80
C LYS A 132 4.89 20.32 -3.18
N LEU A 133 5.82 20.34 -4.12
CA LEU A 133 6.55 19.14 -4.54
C LEU A 133 7.40 18.55 -3.41
N LEU A 134 8.07 19.40 -2.63
CA LEU A 134 8.84 18.97 -1.47
C LEU A 134 7.93 18.35 -0.40
N TYR A 135 6.76 18.93 -0.13
CA TYR A 135 5.80 18.36 0.81
C TYR A 135 5.35 16.95 0.40
N ILE A 136 4.97 16.78 -0.87
CA ILE A 136 4.64 15.46 -1.43
C ILE A 136 5.83 14.50 -1.27
N ASN A 137 7.04 14.97 -1.57
CA ASN A 137 8.24 14.13 -1.52
C ASN A 137 8.60 13.67 -0.10
N VAL A 138 8.25 14.42 0.94
CA VAL A 138 8.41 13.94 2.33
C VAL A 138 7.53 12.71 2.59
N ILE A 139 6.29 12.70 2.09
CA ILE A 139 5.40 11.53 2.20
C ILE A 139 5.90 10.38 1.33
N THR A 140 6.32 10.65 0.09
CA THR A 140 6.93 9.61 -0.77
C THR A 140 8.16 8.98 -0.11
N ALA A 141 9.02 9.78 0.53
CA ALA A 141 10.18 9.27 1.26
C ALA A 141 9.76 8.33 2.41
N LEU A 142 8.67 8.62 3.11
CA LEU A 142 8.12 7.74 4.14
C LEU A 142 7.55 6.44 3.55
N GLU A 143 6.78 6.53 2.47
CA GLU A 143 6.23 5.35 1.78
C GLU A 143 7.34 4.40 1.32
N THR A 144 8.37 4.93 0.63
CA THR A 144 9.54 4.17 0.19
C THR A 144 10.31 3.57 1.37
N TYR A 145 10.50 4.33 2.45
CA TYR A 145 11.17 3.81 3.65
C TYR A 145 10.41 2.64 4.27
N LEU A 146 9.09 2.76 4.41
CA LEU A 146 8.25 1.71 5.00
C LEU A 146 8.24 0.45 4.13
N SER A 147 8.16 0.60 2.82
CA SER A 147 8.12 -0.52 1.89
C SER A 147 9.47 -1.24 1.78
N GLU A 148 10.56 -0.49 1.59
CA GLU A 148 11.91 -1.05 1.49
C GLU A 148 12.32 -1.73 2.80
N ALA A 149 12.05 -1.11 3.96
CA ALA A 149 12.34 -1.73 5.24
C ALA A 149 11.59 -3.06 5.40
N PHE A 150 10.27 -3.05 5.16
CA PHE A 150 9.44 -4.26 5.30
C PHE A 150 9.95 -5.38 4.38
N THR A 151 10.12 -5.08 3.10
CA THR A 151 10.57 -6.03 2.08
C THR A 151 11.96 -6.57 2.38
N THR A 152 12.87 -5.72 2.85
CA THR A 152 14.24 -6.14 3.22
C THR A 152 14.23 -7.09 4.40
N LEU A 153 13.45 -6.80 5.45
CA LEU A 153 13.42 -7.64 6.65
C LEU A 153 12.79 -9.00 6.38
N ILE A 154 11.65 -9.08 5.67
CA ILE A 154 11.03 -10.38 5.39
C ILE A 154 11.89 -11.25 4.46
N ASN A 155 12.67 -10.66 3.56
CA ASN A 155 13.54 -11.41 2.66
C ASN A 155 14.86 -11.81 3.31
N SER A 156 15.34 -11.06 4.30
CA SER A 156 16.59 -11.37 5.00
C SER A 156 16.43 -12.39 6.13
N ASN A 157 15.22 -12.59 6.66
CA ASN A 157 14.98 -13.52 7.76
C ASN A 157 13.72 -14.38 7.55
N PRO A 158 13.85 -15.72 7.43
CA PRO A 158 12.72 -16.61 7.20
C PRO A 158 11.72 -16.63 8.37
N ILE A 159 12.13 -16.27 9.60
CA ILE A 159 11.23 -16.15 10.74
C ILE A 159 10.23 -15.01 10.52
N TYR A 160 10.69 -13.85 10.04
CA TYR A 160 9.79 -12.72 9.77
C TYR A 160 8.87 -13.01 8.59
N LYS A 161 9.38 -13.61 7.51
CA LYS A 161 8.56 -14.07 6.38
C LYS A 161 7.45 -15.01 6.84
N ARG A 162 7.79 -15.98 7.69
CA ARG A 162 6.85 -16.93 8.26
C ARG A 162 5.82 -16.23 9.16
N GLN A 163 6.25 -15.35 10.06
CA GLN A 163 5.34 -14.61 10.94
C GLN A 163 4.36 -13.74 10.15
N PHE A 164 4.84 -13.08 9.10
CA PHE A 164 4.01 -12.33 8.17
C PHE A 164 2.93 -13.21 7.56
N LEU A 165 3.30 -14.35 6.96
CA LEU A 165 2.35 -15.27 6.32
C LEU A 165 1.35 -15.89 7.30
N GLU A 166 1.78 -16.23 8.52
CA GLU A 166 0.93 -16.90 9.52
C GLU A 166 -0.01 -15.93 10.25
N LYS A 167 0.37 -14.66 10.41
CA LYS A 167 -0.40 -13.68 11.21
C LYS A 167 -1.14 -12.64 10.37
N ASN A 168 -0.78 -12.48 9.11
CA ASN A 168 -1.54 -11.64 8.19
C ASN A 168 -2.82 -12.37 7.77
N LYS A 169 -3.98 -11.76 8.01
CA LYS A 169 -5.29 -12.34 7.70
C LYS A 169 -5.44 -12.63 6.20
N ASP A 170 -4.85 -11.77 5.37
CA ASP A 170 -4.88 -11.87 3.92
C ASP A 170 -4.20 -13.16 3.39
N PHE A 171 -3.39 -13.82 4.24
CA PHE A 171 -2.72 -15.10 3.96
C PHE A 171 -3.23 -16.28 4.79
N ASN A 172 -3.55 -16.08 6.08
CA ASN A 172 -3.71 -17.20 7.01
C ASN A 172 -5.08 -17.90 6.96
N GLU A 173 -6.07 -17.34 6.27
CA GLU A 173 -7.41 -17.93 6.13
C GLU A 173 -7.51 -18.93 4.96
N ARG A 174 -6.41 -19.16 4.23
CA ARG A 174 -6.37 -20.02 3.04
C ARG A 174 -6.39 -21.52 3.39
N LYS A 175 -7.42 -22.25 2.94
CA LYS A 175 -7.47 -23.73 3.02
C LYS A 175 -6.57 -24.36 1.95
N LEU A 176 -5.57 -25.14 2.35
CA LEU A 176 -4.59 -25.76 1.45
C LEU A 176 -4.62 -27.31 1.53
N PRO A 177 -4.88 -28.05 0.43
CA PRO A 177 -4.76 -29.50 0.40
C PRO A 177 -3.31 -29.91 0.33
N ILE A 178 -3.00 -31.05 0.94
CA ILE A 178 -1.64 -31.61 1.00
C ILE A 178 -1.04 -31.82 -0.40
N SER A 179 -1.87 -32.18 -1.39
CA SER A 179 -1.42 -32.40 -2.78
C SER A 179 -0.81 -31.15 -3.42
N ASN A 180 -1.16 -29.95 -2.96
CA ASN A 180 -0.74 -28.69 -3.57
C ASN A 180 0.40 -27.99 -2.81
N ILE A 181 0.88 -28.57 -1.71
CA ILE A 181 1.90 -27.93 -0.83
C ILE A 181 3.13 -27.48 -1.62
N TYR A 182 3.68 -28.33 -2.50
CA TYR A 182 4.87 -27.97 -3.26
C TYR A 182 4.61 -26.84 -4.27
N LYS A 183 3.47 -26.87 -4.99
CA LYS A 183 3.09 -25.78 -5.92
C LYS A 183 2.98 -24.45 -5.19
N GLN A 184 2.36 -24.44 -4.01
CA GLN A 184 2.21 -23.23 -3.20
C GLN A 184 3.54 -22.71 -2.65
N TYR A 185 4.37 -23.63 -2.18
CA TYR A 185 5.68 -23.27 -1.65
C TYR A 185 6.57 -22.64 -2.73
N GLU A 186 6.52 -23.16 -3.97
CA GLU A 186 7.27 -22.59 -5.10
C GLU A 186 6.76 -21.19 -5.50
N ALA A 187 5.46 -20.93 -5.40
CA ALA A 187 4.85 -19.65 -5.76
C ALA A 187 4.83 -18.60 -4.62
N ILE A 188 5.24 -18.97 -3.40
CA ILE A 188 5.02 -18.14 -2.21
C ILE A 188 5.69 -16.77 -2.29
N ASP A 189 6.90 -16.73 -2.85
CA ASP A 189 7.65 -15.49 -2.98
C ASP A 189 7.00 -14.57 -4.01
N ASP A 190 6.42 -15.11 -5.08
CA ASP A 190 5.71 -14.33 -6.10
C ASP A 190 4.40 -13.76 -5.52
N TYR A 191 3.68 -14.52 -4.70
CA TYR A 191 2.51 -13.99 -3.98
C TYR A 191 2.86 -12.88 -3.02
N ILE A 192 3.96 -13.01 -2.27
CA ILE A 192 4.44 -11.93 -1.39
C ILE A 192 4.79 -10.70 -2.22
N LYS A 193 5.52 -10.87 -3.33
CA LYS A 193 5.91 -9.77 -4.21
C LYS A 193 4.71 -9.02 -4.76
N GLN A 194 3.73 -9.74 -5.29
CA GLN A 194 2.48 -9.16 -5.77
C GLN A 194 1.78 -8.39 -4.66
N TYR A 195 1.54 -9.06 -3.53
CA TYR A 195 0.84 -8.47 -2.40
C TYR A 195 1.48 -7.14 -1.97
N LEU A 196 2.81 -7.11 -1.83
CA LEU A 196 3.52 -5.89 -1.43
C LEU A 196 3.52 -4.79 -2.50
N SER A 197 3.44 -5.16 -3.77
CA SER A 197 3.37 -4.21 -4.89
C SER A 197 2.01 -3.53 -4.97
N ASP A 198 0.95 -4.23 -4.58
CA ASP A 198 -0.43 -3.72 -4.60
C ASP A 198 -0.78 -2.89 -3.34
N LEU A 199 0.11 -2.86 -2.33
CA LEU A 199 -0.10 -2.11 -1.10
C LEU A 199 0.08 -0.60 -1.27
N LEU A 200 -0.90 0.15 -0.77
CA LEU A 200 -0.81 1.60 -0.58
C LEU A 200 -0.08 1.92 0.73
N TRP A 201 1.23 2.20 0.63
CA TRP A 201 2.12 2.40 1.79
C TRP A 201 1.82 3.64 2.65
N HIS A 202 1.02 4.59 2.15
CA HIS A 202 0.50 5.70 2.95
C HIS A 202 -0.68 5.32 3.85
N ARG A 203 -1.29 4.14 3.71
CA ARG A 203 -2.35 3.66 4.63
C ARG A 203 -1.76 3.17 5.95
N LEU A 204 -1.28 4.11 6.78
CA LEU A 204 -0.48 3.83 7.98
C LEU A 204 -1.11 2.82 8.95
N GLU A 205 -2.44 2.80 9.10
CA GLU A 205 -3.10 1.83 9.97
C GLU A 205 -2.99 0.39 9.45
N LYS A 206 -3.18 0.19 8.13
CA LYS A 206 -2.97 -1.11 7.48
C LYS A 206 -1.50 -1.50 7.59
N ILE A 207 -0.59 -0.60 7.26
CA ILE A 207 0.85 -0.86 7.32
C ILE A 207 1.31 -1.20 8.74
N GLU A 208 0.81 -0.53 9.77
CA GLU A 208 1.11 -0.88 11.15
C GLU A 208 0.66 -2.30 11.51
N LYS A 209 -0.54 -2.72 11.08
CA LYS A 209 -1.01 -4.10 11.29
C LYS A 209 -0.07 -5.12 10.64
N LEU A 210 0.49 -4.80 9.47
CA LEU A 210 1.49 -5.66 8.81
C LEU A 210 2.81 -5.70 9.57
N TYR A 211 3.32 -4.56 10.04
CA TYR A 211 4.52 -4.51 10.89
C TYR A 211 4.33 -5.26 12.21
N LEU A 212 3.14 -5.21 12.79
CA LEU A 212 2.77 -6.01 13.96
C LEU A 212 2.76 -7.50 13.65
N ALA A 213 2.17 -7.90 12.52
CA ALA A 213 2.12 -9.30 12.09
C ALA A 213 3.53 -9.86 11.81
N ALA A 214 4.35 -9.15 11.04
CA ALA A 214 5.65 -9.62 10.59
C ALA A 214 6.76 -9.52 11.66
N PHE A 215 6.73 -8.47 12.49
CA PHE A 215 7.86 -8.10 13.36
C PHE A 215 7.47 -7.90 14.83
N ASN A 216 6.17 -8.02 15.17
CA ASN A 216 5.64 -7.71 16.49
C ASN A 216 5.97 -6.27 16.94
N LEU A 217 5.94 -5.32 15.99
CA LEU A 217 6.21 -3.91 16.23
C LEU A 217 4.96 -3.05 16.07
N HIS A 218 4.80 -2.07 16.95
CA HIS A 218 3.84 -0.98 16.83
C HIS A 218 4.56 0.31 16.42
N PHE A 219 3.87 1.13 15.65
CA PHE A 219 4.34 2.47 15.32
C PHE A 219 4.15 3.41 16.51
N SER A 220 4.95 4.47 16.58
CA SER A 220 4.87 5.48 17.66
C SER A 220 3.48 6.12 17.74
N GLU A 221 3.00 6.47 18.94
CA GLU A 221 1.66 7.03 19.14
C GLU A 221 1.40 8.36 18.41
N ASN A 222 2.43 9.19 18.22
CA ASN A 222 2.28 10.52 17.60
C ASN A 222 2.32 10.48 16.06
N LYS A 223 1.30 9.88 15.44
CA LYS A 223 1.16 9.79 13.97
C LYS A 223 0.29 10.90 13.37
N GLN A 224 -0.40 11.67 14.21
CA GLN A 224 -1.38 12.66 13.78
C GLN A 224 -0.83 13.68 12.76
N PRO A 225 0.40 14.23 12.93
CA PRO A 225 0.97 15.13 11.91
C PRO A 225 1.17 14.45 10.55
N ILE A 226 1.52 13.16 10.54
CA ILE A 226 1.77 12.40 9.31
C ILE A 226 0.43 12.03 8.64
N LEU A 227 -0.57 11.60 9.41
CA LEU A 227 -1.91 11.32 8.90
C LEU A 227 -2.54 12.56 8.24
N TYR A 228 -2.44 13.72 8.91
CA TYR A 228 -2.85 14.99 8.31
C TYR A 228 -2.10 15.28 7.00
N ALA A 229 -0.80 15.03 6.98
CA ALA A 229 0.01 15.28 5.79
C ALA A 229 -0.26 14.32 4.63
N ILE A 230 -0.69 13.09 4.89
CA ILE A 230 -1.16 12.15 3.86
C ILE A 230 -2.41 12.70 3.17
N HIS A 231 -3.37 13.25 3.93
CA HIS A 231 -4.54 13.91 3.34
C HIS A 231 -4.16 15.13 2.51
N MET A 232 -3.25 15.97 3.01
CA MET A 232 -2.71 17.11 2.26
C MET A 232 -2.01 16.68 0.97
N ARG A 233 -1.21 15.61 1.01
CA ARG A 233 -0.56 15.03 -0.18
C ARG A 233 -1.58 14.57 -1.19
N HIS A 234 -2.68 13.94 -0.77
CA HIS A 234 -3.74 13.53 -1.68
C HIS A 234 -4.30 14.73 -2.46
N ASP A 235 -4.66 15.82 -1.77
CA ASP A 235 -5.15 17.04 -2.42
C ASP A 235 -4.09 17.73 -3.31
N LEU A 236 -2.82 17.72 -2.89
CA LEU A 236 -1.71 18.28 -3.68
C LEU A 236 -1.47 17.52 -4.99
N VAL A 237 -1.55 16.20 -4.98
CA VAL A 237 -1.31 15.35 -6.16
C VAL A 237 -2.55 15.26 -7.05
N HIS A 238 -3.70 14.93 -6.45
CA HIS A 238 -4.88 14.52 -7.21
C HIS A 238 -5.83 15.68 -7.53
N ARG A 239 -5.85 16.74 -6.72
CA ARG A 239 -6.75 17.90 -6.93
C ARG A 239 -6.02 19.16 -7.42
N GLY A 240 -4.81 19.00 -7.96
CA GLY A 240 -3.98 20.10 -8.41
C GLY A 240 -3.65 21.11 -7.29
N GLY A 241 -3.62 20.64 -6.03
CA GLY A 241 -3.43 21.48 -4.85
C GLY A 241 -4.64 22.32 -4.47
N LYS A 242 -5.85 21.77 -4.65
CA LYS A 242 -7.10 22.33 -4.13
C LYS A 242 -7.76 21.35 -3.15
N ASP A 243 -8.43 21.87 -2.13
CA ASP A 243 -9.24 21.06 -1.22
C ASP A 243 -10.60 20.66 -1.85
N LYS A 244 -11.45 19.96 -1.08
CA LYS A 244 -12.81 19.54 -1.51
C LYS A 244 -13.73 20.72 -1.87
N ASP A 245 -13.47 21.89 -1.30
CA ASP A 245 -14.27 23.11 -1.50
C ASP A 245 -13.70 23.98 -2.65
N GLY A 246 -12.61 23.54 -3.28
CA GLY A 246 -11.93 24.23 -4.38
C GLY A 246 -10.94 25.31 -3.94
N ASN A 247 -10.66 25.46 -2.64
CA ASN A 247 -9.68 26.41 -2.14
C ASN A 247 -8.26 25.95 -2.45
N ILE A 248 -7.40 26.88 -2.87
CA ILE A 248 -5.99 26.57 -3.17
C ILE A 248 -5.23 26.33 -1.87
N LEU A 249 -4.61 25.16 -1.76
CA LEU A 249 -3.70 24.83 -0.67
C LEU A 249 -2.40 25.63 -0.84
N VAL A 250 -2.05 26.36 0.22
CA VAL A 250 -0.80 27.11 0.33
C VAL A 250 0.13 26.35 1.27
N ILE A 251 1.29 25.94 0.74
CA ILE A 251 2.33 25.27 1.51
C ILE A 251 3.45 26.26 1.78
N THR A 252 3.78 26.43 3.05
CA THR A 252 4.91 27.26 3.49
C THR A 252 6.16 26.40 3.68
N LYS A 253 7.31 27.08 3.77
CA LYS A 253 8.57 26.41 4.14
C LYS A 253 8.46 25.72 5.50
N ASN A 254 7.80 26.33 6.47
CA ASN A 254 7.67 25.73 7.80
C ASN A 254 6.84 24.44 7.75
N ASP A 255 5.79 24.38 6.92
CA ASP A 255 4.99 23.15 6.75
C ASP A 255 5.85 21.98 6.27
N VAL A 256 6.73 22.22 5.28
CA VAL A 256 7.69 21.21 4.80
C VAL A 256 8.66 20.82 5.90
N ILE A 257 9.27 21.79 6.58
CA ILE A 257 10.29 21.54 7.61
C ILE A 257 9.70 20.79 8.82
N ASP A 258 8.50 21.15 9.26
CA ASP A 258 7.85 20.51 10.42
C ASP A 258 7.33 19.12 10.07
N LEU A 259 6.87 18.91 8.84
CA LEU A 259 6.58 17.56 8.34
C LEU A 259 7.84 16.70 8.28
N THR A 260 8.94 17.22 7.74
CA THR A 260 10.22 16.49 7.68
C THR A 260 10.69 16.10 9.08
N LYS A 261 10.60 16.98 10.09
CA LYS A 261 10.93 16.64 11.47
C LYS A 261 10.04 15.51 12.00
N SER A 262 8.73 15.58 11.77
CA SER A 262 7.77 14.58 12.24
C SER A 262 8.06 13.21 11.63
N VAL A 263 8.26 13.15 10.31
CA VAL A 263 8.58 11.94 9.56
C VAL A 263 9.97 11.41 9.94
N ARG A 264 10.96 12.28 10.14
CA ARG A 264 12.30 11.90 10.62
C ARG A 264 12.25 11.26 12.00
N LEU A 265 11.50 11.84 12.95
CA LEU A 265 11.34 11.28 14.30
C LEU A 265 10.65 9.92 14.26
N PHE A 266 9.60 9.78 13.46
CA PHE A 266 8.94 8.50 13.20
C PHE A 266 9.93 7.46 12.66
N GLY A 267 10.71 7.81 11.63
CA GLY A 267 11.69 6.91 11.02
C GLY A 267 12.82 6.52 11.96
N ILE A 268 13.33 7.45 12.79
CA ILE A 268 14.33 7.15 13.83
C ILE A 268 13.78 6.12 14.82
N HIS A 269 12.55 6.33 15.30
CA HIS A 269 11.92 5.43 16.26
C HIS A 269 11.75 4.02 15.66
N LEU A 270 11.17 3.93 14.47
CA LEU A 270 10.96 2.65 13.79
C LEU A 270 12.30 1.94 13.51
N TYR A 271 13.31 2.65 13.00
CA TYR A 271 14.63 2.06 12.74
C TYR A 271 15.29 1.54 14.02
N SER A 272 15.14 2.23 15.15
CA SER A 272 15.67 1.75 16.43
C SER A 272 15.00 0.44 16.90
N GLN A 273 13.69 0.29 16.66
CA GLN A 273 12.96 -0.94 16.93
C GLN A 273 13.43 -2.08 16.01
N LEU A 274 13.54 -1.81 14.70
CA LEU A 274 13.96 -2.81 13.71
C LEU A 274 15.39 -3.31 13.94
N THR A 275 16.32 -2.42 14.29
CA THR A 275 17.71 -2.80 14.59
C THR A 275 17.84 -3.62 15.88
N SER A 276 16.97 -3.37 16.87
CA SER A 276 16.93 -4.14 18.12
C SER A 276 16.45 -5.59 17.90
N LEU A 277 15.59 -5.83 16.91
CA LEU A 277 15.15 -7.18 16.55
C LEU A 277 16.31 -8.06 16.08
N ASN A 278 17.23 -7.50 15.30
CA ASN A 278 18.38 -8.22 14.75
C ASN A 278 19.47 -8.52 15.79
N GLN A 279 19.43 -7.90 16.96
CA GLN A 279 20.34 -8.17 18.08
C GLN A 279 19.77 -9.20 19.07
N SER A 280 18.47 -9.50 18.98
CA SER A 280 17.74 -10.35 19.92
C SER A 280 17.48 -11.77 19.38
N ASN A 281 17.92 -12.06 18.15
CA ASN A 281 17.92 -13.37 17.50
C ASN A 281 19.35 -13.89 17.34
#